data_AF-A0A2C9M345-F1
#
_entry.id   AF-A0A2C9M345-F1
#
_cell.length_a   1.000
_cell.length_b   1.000
_cell.length_c   1.000
_cell.angle_alpha   90.00
_cell.angle_beta   90.00
_cell.angle_gamma   90.00
#
_symmetry.space_group_name_H-M   'P 1'
#
loop_
_entity.id
_entity.type
_entity.pdbx_description
1 polymer ?
#
loop_
_entity_poly.entity_id
_entity_poly.type
_entity_poly.pdbx_seq_one_letter_code
_entity_poly.pdbx_strand_id
1 'polypeptide(L)'
;CNKGYHGQNCWDPCPKNCFDNQCDTYSGTCWLCKAGYSGGLCLEDCPIGTYGELCFGKCHEHCRSHKCHLQTGQCNSCEPGYQGLYCEI
;
A
#
# COMPACT_ATOMS: atom_id res chain seq x y z
N CYS A 1 17.43 16.48 8.64
CA CYS A 1 16.45 17.19 7.80
C CYS A 1 15.18 17.45 8.59
N ASN A 2 14.37 18.45 8.20
CA ASN A 2 13.04 18.62 8.77
C ASN A 2 12.14 17.43 8.38
N LYS A 3 11.09 17.17 9.18
CA LYS A 3 10.10 16.13 8.86
C LYS A 3 9.55 16.36 7.45
N GLY A 4 9.49 15.30 6.64
CA GLY A 4 9.04 15.37 5.25
C GLY A 4 10.13 15.67 4.22
N TYR A 5 11.41 15.75 4.61
CA TYR A 5 12.53 15.98 3.70
C TYR A 5 13.73 15.07 3.97
N HIS A 6 14.50 14.76 2.93
CA HIS A 6 15.71 13.94 2.95
C HIS A 6 16.80 14.48 2.00
N GLY A 7 17.93 13.77 1.94
CA GLY A 7 19.06 14.07 1.06
C GLY A 7 20.11 14.93 1.73
N GLN A 8 21.26 15.09 1.07
CA GLN A 8 22.44 15.77 1.62
C GLN A 8 22.16 17.23 2.06
N ASN A 9 21.26 17.92 1.35
CA ASN A 9 20.87 19.30 1.64
C ASN A 9 19.46 19.42 2.24
N CYS A 10 18.76 18.31 2.50
CA CYS A 10 17.39 18.31 3.02
C CYS A 10 16.36 19.03 2.13
N TRP A 11 16.56 19.01 0.82
CA TRP A 11 15.66 19.65 -0.15
C TRP A 11 14.73 18.66 -0.85
N ASP A 12 15.05 17.36 -0.79
CA ASP A 12 14.26 16.34 -1.44
C ASP A 12 13.08 15.99 -0.53
N PRO A 13 11.82 16.15 -0.97
CA PRO A 13 10.68 15.76 -0.18
C PRO A 13 10.63 14.23 -0.02
N CYS A 14 10.23 13.74 1.15
CA CYS A 14 9.96 12.32 1.36
C CYS A 14 8.94 11.81 0.32
N PRO A 15 9.04 10.54 -0.11
CA PRO A 15 8.05 9.94 -0.99
C PRO A 15 6.62 10.14 -0.49
N LYS A 16 5.71 10.48 -1.41
CA LYS A 16 4.30 10.83 -1.11
C LYS A 16 3.56 9.75 -0.30
N ASN A 17 3.93 8.50 -0.51
CA ASN A 17 3.28 7.33 0.07
C ASN A 17 3.94 6.85 1.37
N CYS A 18 4.97 7.54 1.87
CA CYS A 18 5.42 7.32 3.25
C CYS A 18 4.29 7.67 4.23
N PHE A 19 4.11 6.85 5.25
CA PHE A 19 3.20 7.15 6.34
C PHE A 19 3.64 8.42 7.06
N ASP A 20 2.71 9.36 7.27
CA ASP A 20 2.95 10.63 7.97
C ASP A 20 4.14 11.46 7.39
N ASN A 21 4.44 11.27 6.10
CA ASN A 21 5.59 11.87 5.40
C ASN A 21 6.93 11.62 6.13
N GLN A 22 7.08 10.46 6.78
CA GLN A 22 8.31 10.11 7.48
C GLN A 22 9.18 9.18 6.62
N CYS A 23 10.41 9.62 6.38
CA CYS A 23 11.43 8.83 5.70
C CYS A 23 12.79 9.01 6.36
N ASP A 24 13.72 8.11 6.07
CA ASP A 24 15.12 8.24 6.45
C ASP A 24 15.70 9.52 5.86
N THR A 25 16.37 10.31 6.69
CA THR A 25 16.84 11.64 6.29
C THR A 25 17.96 11.60 5.27
N TYR A 26 18.64 10.47 5.09
CA TYR A 26 19.73 10.31 4.14
C TYR A 26 19.27 9.63 2.85
N SER A 27 18.68 8.43 2.95
CA SER A 27 18.28 7.63 1.79
C SER A 27 16.90 7.98 1.23
N GLY A 28 16.04 8.66 2.00
CA GLY A 28 14.65 8.89 1.64
C GLY A 28 13.76 7.65 1.76
N THR A 29 14.29 6.54 2.30
CA THR A 29 13.55 5.30 2.53
C THR A 29 12.44 5.52 3.54
N CYS A 30 11.20 5.22 3.20
CA CYS A 30 10.08 5.33 4.12
C CYS A 30 10.23 4.33 5.26
N TRP A 31 10.00 4.76 6.50
CA TRP A 31 9.93 3.84 7.64
C TRP A 31 8.72 2.91 7.57
N LEU A 32 7.61 3.44 7.05
CA LEU A 32 6.36 2.73 6.84
C LEU A 32 5.66 3.30 5.61
N CYS A 33 5.05 2.42 4.81
CA CYS A 33 4.20 2.83 3.70
C CYS A 33 2.76 3.04 4.16
N LYS A 34 2.07 3.99 3.52
CA LYS A 34 0.60 4.03 3.57
C LYS A 34 0.04 2.71 3.05
N ALA A 35 -1.12 2.31 3.57
CA ALA A 35 -1.79 1.10 3.14
C ALA A 35 -1.94 1.06 1.61
N GLY A 36 -1.70 -0.13 1.02
CA GLY A 36 -1.75 -0.34 -0.42
C GLY A 36 -0.46 -0.06 -1.19
N TYR A 37 0.62 0.37 -0.51
CA TYR A 37 1.92 0.61 -1.12
C TYR A 37 3.02 -0.23 -0.47
N SER A 38 4.06 -0.54 -1.25
CA SER A 38 5.22 -1.33 -0.85
C SER A 38 6.54 -0.81 -1.43
N GLY A 39 7.63 -1.47 -1.03
CA GLY A 39 8.99 -1.11 -1.40
C GLY A 39 9.58 -0.04 -0.47
N GLY A 40 10.92 0.13 -0.51
CA GLY A 40 11.62 1.05 0.39
C GLY A 40 11.22 2.53 0.24
N LEU A 41 10.68 2.92 -0.92
CA LEU A 41 10.21 4.29 -1.19
C LEU A 41 8.68 4.38 -1.30
N CYS A 42 7.95 3.29 -1.06
CA CYS A 42 6.49 3.22 -1.20
C CYS A 42 5.97 3.65 -2.59
N LEU A 43 6.78 3.43 -3.64
CA LEU A 43 6.44 3.77 -5.03
C LEU A 43 5.74 2.63 -5.75
N GLU A 44 5.73 1.43 -5.16
CA GLU A 44 5.09 0.25 -5.71
C GLU A 44 3.72 0.06 -5.05
N ASP A 45 2.75 -0.39 -5.83
CA ASP A 45 1.47 -0.87 -5.31
C ASP A 45 1.66 -2.23 -4.63
N CYS A 46 0.79 -2.57 -3.67
CA CYS A 46 0.79 -3.91 -3.10
C CYS A 46 0.68 -4.99 -4.19
N PRO A 47 1.40 -6.12 -4.03
CA PRO A 47 1.28 -7.25 -4.94
C PRO A 47 -0.16 -7.71 -5.12
N ILE A 48 -0.49 -8.20 -6.32
CA ILE A 48 -1.82 -8.75 -6.60
C ILE A 48 -2.17 -9.83 -5.57
N GLY A 49 -3.39 -9.78 -5.04
CA GLY A 49 -3.84 -10.67 -3.98
C GLY A 49 -3.55 -10.16 -2.57
N THR A 50 -2.91 -9.00 -2.42
CA THR A 50 -2.62 -8.40 -1.11
C THR A 50 -3.10 -6.96 -0.96
N TYR A 51 -3.31 -6.53 0.27
CA TYR A 51 -3.79 -5.18 0.59
C TYR A 51 -3.38 -4.77 2.02
N GLY A 52 -3.63 -3.50 2.35
CA GLY A 52 -3.49 -2.97 3.70
C GLY A 52 -2.06 -2.49 4.00
N GLU A 53 -1.78 -2.32 5.29
CA GLU A 53 -0.44 -1.95 5.78
C GLU A 53 0.54 -3.10 5.51
N LEU A 54 1.72 -2.76 4.98
CA LEU A 54 2.77 -3.72 4.60
C LEU A 54 2.30 -4.83 3.64
N CYS A 55 1.13 -4.66 2.99
CA CYS A 55 0.51 -5.67 2.14
C CYS A 55 0.28 -7.01 2.85
N PHE A 56 0.01 -7.00 4.17
CA PHE A 56 -0.21 -8.22 4.95
C PHE A 56 -1.64 -8.77 4.83
N GLY A 57 -2.61 -7.93 4.46
CA GLY A 57 -3.97 -8.38 4.15
C GLY A 57 -3.97 -9.19 2.86
N LYS A 58 -4.77 -10.26 2.80
CA LYS A 58 -4.95 -11.07 1.58
C LYS A 58 -6.36 -10.89 1.03
N CYS A 59 -6.48 -10.60 -0.26
CA CYS A 59 -7.77 -10.57 -0.94
C CYS A 59 -8.50 -11.90 -0.74
N HIS A 60 -9.83 -11.85 -0.66
CA HIS A 60 -10.63 -13.06 -0.57
C HIS A 60 -10.43 -13.94 -1.80
N GLU A 61 -10.53 -15.25 -1.63
CA GLU A 61 -10.28 -16.21 -2.72
C GLU A 61 -11.27 -16.04 -3.89
N HIS A 62 -12.51 -15.65 -3.59
CA HIS A 62 -13.56 -15.41 -4.58
C HIS A 62 -13.58 -13.98 -5.14
N CYS A 63 -12.61 -13.12 -4.77
CA CYS A 63 -12.39 -11.90 -5.53
C CYS A 63 -11.97 -12.29 -6.96
N ARG A 64 -12.63 -11.72 -7.97
CA ARG A 64 -12.28 -12.01 -9.37
C ARG A 64 -10.82 -11.66 -9.67
N SER A 65 -10.10 -12.62 -10.27
CA SER A 65 -8.65 -12.51 -10.54
C SER A 65 -7.78 -12.27 -9.29
N HIS A 66 -8.30 -12.61 -8.10
CA HIS A 66 -7.69 -12.29 -6.80
C HIS A 66 -7.35 -10.81 -6.62
N LYS A 67 -8.09 -9.91 -7.29
CA LYS A 67 -7.89 -8.47 -7.18
C LYS A 67 -8.89 -7.87 -6.20
N CYS A 68 -8.35 -7.15 -5.23
CA CYS A 68 -9.11 -6.35 -4.29
C CYS A 68 -8.49 -4.96 -4.15
N HIS A 69 -9.24 -4.05 -3.54
CA HIS A 69 -8.82 -2.69 -3.27
C HIS A 69 -7.60 -2.70 -2.35
N LEU A 70 -6.49 -2.09 -2.81
CA LEU A 70 -5.18 -2.21 -2.18
C LEU A 70 -5.12 -1.68 -0.74
N GLN A 71 -6.05 -0.82 -0.34
CA GLN A 71 -6.10 -0.28 1.03
C GLN A 71 -7.08 -1.03 1.94
N THR A 72 -8.23 -1.46 1.39
CA THR A 72 -9.39 -1.89 2.19
C THR A 72 -9.69 -3.38 2.06
N GLY A 73 -9.14 -4.04 1.04
CA GLY A 73 -9.38 -5.46 0.76
C GLY A 73 -10.68 -5.77 0.04
N GLN A 74 -11.48 -4.75 -0.29
CA GLN A 74 -12.79 -4.95 -0.95
C GLN A 74 -12.61 -5.44 -2.38
N CYS A 75 -13.39 -6.44 -2.78
CA CYS A 75 -13.33 -6.95 -4.15
C CYS A 75 -14.12 -6.00 -5.08
N ASN A 76 -13.54 -5.66 -6.23
CA ASN A 76 -14.26 -4.88 -7.25
C ASN A 76 -15.38 -5.70 -7.91
N SER A 77 -15.22 -7.02 -7.97
CA SER A 77 -16.20 -7.97 -8.50
C SER A 77 -15.93 -9.36 -7.94
N CYS A 78 -16.99 -10.15 -7.78
CA CYS A 78 -16.92 -11.52 -7.31
C CYS A 78 -16.95 -12.53 -8.44
N GLU A 79 -16.45 -13.73 -8.17
CA GLU A 79 -16.71 -14.90 -8.99
C GLU A 79 -18.20 -15.26 -9.00
N PRO A 80 -18.71 -15.94 -10.06
CA PRO A 80 -20.11 -16.32 -10.12
C PRO A 80 -20.54 -17.17 -8.92
N GLY A 81 -21.60 -16.76 -8.24
CA GLY A 81 -22.12 -17.42 -7.05
C GLY A 81 -21.70 -16.76 -5.73
N TYR A 82 -20.77 -15.80 -5.76
CA TYR A 82 -20.33 -15.06 -4.58
C TYR A 82 -20.79 -13.60 -4.60
N GLN A 83 -21.01 -13.05 -3.42
CA GLN A 83 -21.53 -11.71 -3.15
C GLN A 83 -20.90 -11.14 -1.86
N GLY A 84 -21.23 -9.88 -1.54
CA GLY A 84 -20.62 -9.15 -0.43
C GLY A 84 -19.48 -8.23 -0.88
N LEU A 85 -18.99 -7.40 0.04
CA LEU A 85 -17.91 -6.45 -0.26
C LEU A 85 -16.56 -7.15 -0.42
N TYR A 86 -16.42 -8.33 0.17
CA TYR A 86 -15.23 -9.16 0.14
C TYR A 86 -15.49 -10.49 -0.57
N CYS A 87 -16.63 -10.67 -1.25
CA CYS A 87 -17.02 -11.93 -1.89
C CYS A 87 -17.05 -13.12 -0.90
N GLU A 88 -17.55 -12.85 0.30
CA GLU A 88 -17.61 -13.76 1.46
C GLU A 88 -18.97 -14.44 1.65
N ILE A 89 -19.98 -14.06 0.85
CA ILE A 89 -21.37 -14.57 0.88
C ILE A 89 -21.61 -15.40 -0.38
#